data_AF-U6HHE5-F1
#
_entry.id   AF-U6HHE5-F1
#
_cell.length_a   1.000
_cell.length_b   1.000
_cell.length_c   1.000
_cell.angle_alpha   90.00
_cell.angle_beta   90.00
_cell.angle_gamma   90.00
#
_symmetry.space_group_name_H-M   'P 1'
#
loop_
_entity.id
_entity.type
_entity.pdbx_description
1 polymer ?
#
loop_
_entity_poly.entity_id
_entity_poly.type
_entity_poly.pdbx_seq_one_letter_code
_entity_poly.pdbx_strand_id
1 'polypeptide(L)'
;MIVRKALETVRMMNVAHQRATDYADLLKEELDNVRNGSPSHLCAYPKNHSGPSRKESIQWLEDMFSANAIAVVDFAITLRIIMNCEDEKINTLVLYGPTNTGKSLICKLMTSFLEHGSVMRRQEASAFAYENLLNRKVALMEEPKICAANQQDLKQILGGEPFEVHTKYQNPDLLERLPVVVTTNEPLGVRLSDVDAAATEGRCKIYTLDKQICNANIDETVPAPPYKLCACDMAHLLLPIYELLAF
;
A
#
# COMPACT_ATOMS: atom_id res chain seq x y z
N MET A 1 12.93 -0.11 -30.41
CA MET A 1 13.06 1.23 -29.77
C MET A 1 11.70 1.95 -29.67
N ILE A 2 10.91 2.00 -30.75
CA ILE A 2 9.61 2.71 -30.80
C ILE A 2 8.57 2.13 -29.81
N VAL A 3 8.41 0.80 -29.75
CA VAL A 3 7.43 0.15 -28.86
C VAL A 3 7.73 0.39 -27.38
N ARG A 4 9.00 0.38 -26.97
CA ARG A 4 9.39 0.65 -25.57
C ARG A 4 9.05 2.08 -25.16
N LYS A 5 9.37 3.05 -26.02
CA LYS A 5 9.07 4.46 -25.76
C LYS A 5 7.55 4.71 -25.68
N ALA A 6 6.76 4.06 -26.53
CA ALA A 6 5.30 4.15 -26.48
C ALA A 6 4.73 3.54 -25.19
N LEU A 7 5.24 2.38 -24.75
CA LEU A 7 4.83 1.76 -23.48
C LEU A 7 5.18 2.62 -22.26
N GLU A 8 6.35 3.25 -22.26
CA GLU A 8 6.75 4.21 -21.21
C GLU A 8 5.83 5.43 -21.19
N THR A 9 5.48 6.00 -22.34
CA THR A 9 4.52 7.11 -22.42
C THR A 9 3.15 6.71 -21.88
N VAL A 10 2.62 5.55 -22.27
CA VAL A 10 1.33 5.05 -21.76
C VAL A 10 1.37 4.88 -20.25
N ARG A 11 2.46 4.32 -19.72
CA ARG A 11 2.64 4.17 -18.27
C ARG A 11 2.66 5.51 -17.55
N MET A 12 3.39 6.50 -18.08
CA MET A 12 3.44 7.85 -17.52
C MET A 12 2.05 8.50 -17.49
N MET A 13 1.28 8.36 -18.57
CA MET A 13 -0.10 8.85 -18.64
C MET A 13 -1.00 8.17 -17.61
N ASN A 14 -0.87 6.84 -17.45
CA ASN A 14 -1.63 6.09 -16.45
C ASN A 14 -1.28 6.52 -15.02
N VAL A 15 0.01 6.75 -14.72
CA VAL A 15 0.45 7.24 -13.41
C VAL A 15 -0.10 8.64 -13.15
N ALA A 16 -0.07 9.53 -14.15
CA ALA A 16 -0.63 10.87 -14.03
C ALA A 16 -2.14 10.83 -13.75
N HIS A 17 -2.89 9.98 -14.45
CA HIS A 17 -4.31 9.70 -14.16
C HIS A 17 -4.48 9.22 -12.72
N GLN A 18 -3.78 8.16 -12.31
CA GLN A 18 -3.88 7.63 -10.96
C GLN A 18 -3.53 8.64 -9.87
N ARG A 19 -2.59 9.56 -10.12
CA ARG A 19 -2.23 10.62 -9.17
C ARG A 19 -3.33 11.67 -9.04
N ALA A 20 -4.04 11.98 -10.13
CA ALA A 20 -5.12 12.97 -10.16
C ALA A 20 -6.48 12.40 -9.70
N THR A 21 -6.66 11.08 -9.73
CA THR A 21 -7.91 10.41 -9.36
C THR A 21 -7.93 10.02 -7.88
N ASP A 22 -9.08 10.22 -7.25
CA ASP A 22 -9.36 9.78 -5.88
C ASP A 22 -9.21 8.26 -5.75
N TYR A 23 -8.66 7.79 -4.62
CA TYR A 23 -8.48 6.37 -4.37
C TYR A 23 -9.79 5.56 -4.43
N ALA A 24 -10.90 6.12 -3.94
CA ALA A 24 -12.21 5.47 -4.02
C ALA A 24 -12.66 5.32 -5.48
N ASP A 25 -12.43 6.32 -6.32
CA ASP A 25 -12.78 6.25 -7.73
C ASP A 25 -11.86 5.30 -8.50
N LEU A 26 -10.57 5.20 -8.15
CA LEU A 26 -9.69 4.17 -8.70
C LEU A 26 -10.14 2.75 -8.34
N LEU A 27 -10.68 2.53 -7.13
CA LEU A 27 -11.28 1.23 -6.77
C LEU A 27 -12.52 0.92 -7.61
N LYS A 28 -13.38 1.92 -7.88
CA LYS A 28 -14.55 1.76 -8.76
C LYS A 28 -14.13 1.44 -10.20
N GLU A 29 -13.20 2.23 -10.74
CA GLU A 29 -12.62 2.02 -12.07
C GLU A 29 -12.04 0.61 -12.19
N GLU A 30 -11.33 0.11 -11.16
CA GLU A 30 -10.78 -1.23 -11.20
C GLU A 30 -11.88 -2.31 -11.19
N LEU A 31 -12.96 -2.14 -10.42
CA LEU A 31 -14.09 -3.07 -10.48
C LEU A 31 -14.77 -3.07 -11.86
N ASP A 32 -14.87 -1.91 -12.52
CA ASP A 32 -15.40 -1.80 -13.88
C ASP A 32 -14.46 -2.41 -14.92
N ASN A 33 -13.16 -2.21 -14.79
CA ASN A 33 -12.14 -2.88 -15.60
C ASN A 33 -12.28 -4.40 -15.50
N VAL A 34 -12.54 -4.92 -14.31
CA VAL A 34 -12.74 -6.36 -14.14
C VAL A 34 -14.04 -6.83 -14.82
N ARG A 35 -15.14 -6.08 -14.69
CA ARG A 35 -16.40 -6.37 -15.39
C ARG A 35 -16.23 -6.38 -16.91
N ASN A 36 -15.35 -5.52 -17.43
CA ASN A 36 -15.02 -5.42 -18.85
C ASN A 36 -13.97 -6.44 -19.31
N GLY A 37 -13.45 -7.29 -18.41
CA GLY A 37 -12.47 -8.34 -18.73
C GLY A 37 -11.03 -7.85 -18.88
N SER A 38 -10.71 -6.65 -18.39
CA SER A 38 -9.38 -6.04 -18.48
C SER A 38 -8.86 -5.52 -17.13
N PRO A 39 -8.82 -6.34 -16.06
CA PRO A 39 -8.36 -5.90 -14.74
C PRO A 39 -6.87 -5.51 -14.75
N SER A 40 -6.51 -4.51 -13.96
CA SER A 40 -5.11 -4.09 -13.75
C SER A 40 -4.38 -5.02 -12.77
N HIS A 41 -5.13 -5.74 -11.94
CA HIS A 41 -4.59 -6.75 -11.02
C HIS A 41 -4.87 -8.18 -11.47
N LEU A 42 -4.16 -9.15 -10.87
CA LEU A 42 -4.48 -10.57 -11.02
C LEU A 42 -5.75 -10.90 -10.23
N CYS A 43 -6.90 -10.76 -10.90
CA CYS A 43 -8.20 -11.03 -10.30
C CYS A 43 -8.38 -12.52 -9.95
N ALA A 44 -8.90 -12.78 -8.75
CA ALA A 44 -9.28 -14.12 -8.31
C ALA A 44 -10.64 -14.60 -8.88
N TYR A 45 -11.43 -13.67 -9.42
CA TYR A 45 -12.80 -13.92 -9.90
C TYR A 45 -13.04 -13.54 -11.37
N PRO A 46 -12.14 -13.86 -12.33
CA PRO A 46 -12.12 -13.28 -13.67
C PRO A 46 -13.36 -13.55 -14.54
N LYS A 47 -14.28 -14.43 -14.10
CA LYS A 47 -15.49 -14.81 -14.86
C LYS A 47 -16.79 -14.68 -14.07
N ASN A 48 -16.74 -14.61 -12.73
CA ASN A 48 -17.94 -14.59 -11.88
C ASN A 48 -17.67 -13.80 -10.60
N HIS A 49 -18.06 -12.54 -10.64
CA HIS A 49 -18.01 -11.62 -9.50
C HIS A 49 -19.15 -11.89 -8.48
N SER A 50 -20.13 -12.73 -8.80
CA SER A 50 -21.39 -12.81 -8.06
C SER A 50 -21.53 -14.04 -7.15
N GLY A 51 -20.45 -14.80 -6.92
CA GLY A 51 -20.49 -16.06 -6.15
C GLY A 51 -20.53 -15.86 -4.62
N PRO A 52 -20.92 -16.90 -3.84
CA PRO A 52 -20.88 -16.89 -2.37
C PRO A 52 -19.48 -16.56 -1.83
N SER A 53 -18.45 -16.86 -2.63
CA SER A 53 -17.05 -16.60 -2.32
C SER A 53 -16.74 -15.16 -1.98
N ARG A 54 -17.40 -14.18 -2.60
CA ARG A 54 -17.14 -12.76 -2.30
C ARG A 54 -17.63 -12.41 -0.89
N LYS A 55 -18.86 -12.79 -0.55
CA LYS A 55 -19.46 -12.44 0.73
C LYS A 55 -18.64 -13.04 1.88
N GLU A 56 -18.21 -14.29 1.70
CA GLU A 56 -17.33 -14.98 2.67
C GLU A 56 -15.94 -14.32 2.74
N SER A 57 -15.36 -13.89 1.62
CA SER A 57 -14.10 -13.14 1.60
C SER A 57 -14.19 -11.79 2.31
N ILE A 58 -15.29 -11.03 2.11
CA ILE A 58 -15.52 -9.75 2.79
C ILE A 58 -15.71 -9.98 4.29
N GLN A 59 -16.55 -10.95 4.67
CA GLN A 59 -16.76 -11.30 6.08
C GLN A 59 -15.44 -11.70 6.73
N TRP A 60 -14.62 -12.51 6.05
CA TRP A 60 -13.31 -12.89 6.56
C TRP A 60 -12.38 -11.68 6.77
N LEU A 61 -12.40 -10.70 5.86
CA LEU A 61 -11.65 -9.45 6.04
C LEU A 61 -12.16 -8.71 7.27
N GLU A 62 -13.46 -8.50 7.42
CA GLU A 62 -14.06 -7.85 8.59
C GLU A 62 -13.69 -8.55 9.90
N ASP A 63 -13.76 -9.89 9.93
CA ASP A 63 -13.38 -10.71 11.07
C ASP A 63 -11.88 -10.57 11.39
N MET A 64 -11.02 -10.52 10.37
CA MET A 64 -9.58 -10.34 10.54
C MET A 64 -9.24 -8.94 11.07
N PHE A 65 -9.89 -7.88 10.55
CA PHE A 65 -9.76 -6.53 11.09
C PHE A 65 -10.25 -6.46 12.54
N SER A 66 -11.42 -7.05 12.83
CA SER A 66 -12.02 -7.12 14.17
C SER A 66 -11.15 -7.88 15.18
N ALA A 67 -10.57 -9.02 14.78
CA ALA A 67 -9.68 -9.82 15.62
C ALA A 67 -8.41 -9.05 16.05
N ASN A 68 -7.96 -8.09 15.22
CA ASN A 68 -6.85 -7.20 15.50
C ASN A 68 -7.28 -5.87 16.14
N ALA A 69 -8.55 -5.74 16.57
CA ALA A 69 -9.14 -4.53 17.14
C ALA A 69 -9.03 -3.29 16.22
N ILE A 70 -9.07 -3.50 14.90
CA ILE A 70 -9.06 -2.44 13.90
C ILE A 70 -10.49 -2.19 13.42
N ALA A 71 -10.98 -0.97 13.63
CA ALA A 71 -12.25 -0.55 13.05
C ALA A 71 -12.10 -0.32 11.54
N VAL A 72 -12.82 -1.09 10.71
CA VAL A 72 -12.73 -1.00 9.24
C VAL A 72 -13.03 0.41 8.73
N VAL A 73 -13.94 1.15 9.38
CA VAL A 73 -14.27 2.53 9.00
C VAL A 73 -13.08 3.48 9.23
N ASP A 74 -12.38 3.40 10.37
CA ASP A 74 -11.17 4.20 10.65
C ASP A 74 -10.06 3.86 9.65
N PHE A 75 -9.90 2.57 9.35
CA PHE A 75 -8.96 2.09 8.35
C PHE A 75 -9.26 2.63 6.96
N ALA A 76 -10.52 2.57 6.52
CA ALA A 76 -10.94 3.09 5.22
C ALA A 76 -10.67 4.58 5.09
N ILE A 77 -11.09 5.39 6.07
CA ILE A 77 -10.87 6.85 6.07
C ILE A 77 -9.37 7.16 6.01
N THR A 78 -8.58 6.52 6.88
CA THR A 78 -7.12 6.69 6.90
C THR A 78 -6.52 6.34 5.55
N LEU A 79 -6.89 5.20 4.99
CA LEU A 79 -6.33 4.70 3.75
C LEU A 79 -6.62 5.70 2.62
N ARG A 80 -7.84 6.21 2.50
CA ARG A 80 -8.17 7.22 1.50
C ARG A 80 -7.35 8.50 1.68
N ILE A 81 -7.29 9.06 2.90
CA ILE A 81 -6.50 10.26 3.22
C ILE A 81 -5.03 10.09 2.79
N ILE A 82 -4.43 8.95 3.15
CA ILE A 82 -3.03 8.68 2.81
C ILE A 82 -2.87 8.48 1.30
N MET A 83 -3.68 7.63 0.66
CA MET A 83 -3.57 7.31 -0.76
C MET A 83 -3.84 8.52 -1.69
N ASN A 84 -4.56 9.51 -1.18
CA ASN A 84 -4.81 10.80 -1.85
C ASN A 84 -3.81 11.90 -1.46
N CYS A 85 -2.88 11.65 -0.53
CA CYS A 85 -1.95 12.64 0.01
C CYS A 85 -2.63 13.87 0.65
N GLU A 86 -3.78 13.69 1.31
CA GLU A 86 -4.59 14.80 1.83
C GLU A 86 -4.04 15.43 3.12
N ASP A 87 -3.40 14.65 4.00
CA ASP A 87 -2.75 15.16 5.21
C ASP A 87 -1.32 15.58 4.89
N GLU A 88 -0.93 16.81 5.24
CA GLU A 88 0.41 17.35 4.94
C GLU A 88 1.53 16.68 5.74
N LYS A 89 1.24 16.15 6.94
CA LYS A 89 2.22 15.58 7.88
C LYS A 89 2.26 14.06 7.86
N ILE A 90 1.11 13.42 7.65
CA ILE A 90 0.97 11.96 7.64
C ILE A 90 0.81 11.48 6.20
N ASN A 91 1.82 10.81 5.69
CA ASN A 91 1.84 10.30 4.31
C ASN A 91 2.10 8.78 4.25
N THR A 92 2.22 8.14 5.41
CA THR A 92 2.60 6.73 5.53
C THR A 92 1.57 5.91 6.30
N LEU A 93 1.12 4.82 5.69
CA LEU A 93 0.37 3.75 6.36
C LEU A 93 1.34 2.63 6.76
N VAL A 94 1.38 2.29 8.04
CA VAL A 94 2.24 1.20 8.56
C VAL A 94 1.37 0.06 9.05
N LEU A 95 1.56 -1.12 8.46
CA LEU A 95 1.05 -2.38 8.98
C LEU A 95 2.18 -3.00 9.81
N TYR A 96 2.00 -3.05 11.13
CA TYR A 96 2.98 -3.55 12.09
C TYR A 96 2.49 -4.84 12.74
N GLY A 97 3.39 -5.77 13.06
CA GLY A 97 3.07 -6.95 13.86
C GLY A 97 3.84 -8.21 13.42
N PRO A 98 3.71 -9.35 14.10
CA PRO A 98 4.47 -10.58 13.81
C PRO A 98 4.32 -11.11 12.38
N THR A 99 5.19 -12.04 11.98
CA THR A 99 5.03 -12.72 10.68
C THR A 99 3.68 -13.44 10.62
N ASN A 100 3.16 -13.63 9.40
CA ASN A 100 1.91 -14.38 9.17
C ASN A 100 0.62 -13.73 9.74
N THR A 101 0.62 -12.43 10.02
CA THR A 101 -0.59 -11.69 10.48
C THR A 101 -1.36 -10.99 9.35
N GLY A 102 -1.01 -11.26 8.09
CA GLY A 102 -1.73 -10.71 6.93
C GLY A 102 -1.26 -9.34 6.43
N LYS A 103 -0.19 -8.76 6.98
CA LYS A 103 0.33 -7.43 6.57
C LYS A 103 0.57 -7.31 5.05
N SER A 104 1.36 -8.20 4.47
CA SER A 104 1.65 -8.20 3.02
C SER A 104 0.40 -8.52 2.18
N LEU A 105 -0.53 -9.31 2.74
CA LEU A 105 -1.81 -9.59 2.08
C LEU A 105 -2.62 -8.30 1.95
N ILE A 106 -2.88 -7.60 3.06
CA ILE A 106 -3.62 -6.33 3.07
C ILE A 106 -2.95 -5.30 2.16
N CYS A 107 -1.63 -5.11 2.28
CA CYS A 107 -0.84 -4.25 1.40
C CYS A 107 -1.14 -4.55 -0.09
N LYS A 108 -1.02 -5.82 -0.49
CA LYS A 108 -1.31 -6.25 -1.86
C LYS A 108 -2.76 -6.00 -2.27
N LEU A 109 -3.74 -6.27 -1.40
CA LEU A 109 -5.15 -6.05 -1.72
C LEU A 109 -5.45 -4.56 -1.99
N MET A 110 -4.77 -3.65 -1.29
CA MET A 110 -4.97 -2.21 -1.44
C MET A 110 -4.22 -1.59 -2.62
N THR A 111 -3.11 -2.20 -3.08
CA THR A 111 -2.20 -1.53 -4.04
C THR A 111 -1.94 -2.30 -5.32
N SER A 112 -2.35 -3.57 -5.45
CA SER A 112 -1.99 -4.41 -6.62
C SER A 112 -2.57 -3.97 -7.96
N PHE A 113 -3.57 -3.09 -7.96
CA PHE A 113 -4.16 -2.49 -9.16
C PHE A 113 -3.53 -1.13 -9.52
N LEU A 114 -2.61 -0.62 -8.69
CA LEU A 114 -1.95 0.66 -8.87
C LEU A 114 -0.54 0.50 -9.43
N GLU A 115 -0.03 1.55 -10.07
CA GLU A 115 1.37 1.66 -10.46
C GLU A 115 2.25 1.93 -9.22
N HIS A 116 2.64 0.87 -8.53
CA HIS A 116 3.46 0.93 -7.33
C HIS A 116 4.96 0.73 -7.61
N GLY A 117 5.81 1.38 -6.79
CA GLY A 117 7.25 1.13 -6.71
C GLY A 117 7.61 0.51 -5.38
N SER A 118 8.70 -0.26 -5.31
CA SER A 118 9.18 -0.83 -4.05
C SER A 118 10.61 -0.43 -3.76
N VAL A 119 10.88 -0.17 -2.47
CA VAL A 119 12.25 -0.02 -1.95
C VAL A 119 12.66 -1.35 -1.36
N MET A 120 13.62 -2.02 -2.00
CA MET A 120 14.14 -3.29 -1.49
C MET A 120 15.24 -3.04 -0.47
N ARG A 121 15.25 -3.81 0.62
CA ARG A 121 16.29 -3.79 1.68
C ARG A 121 17.74 -3.72 1.19
N ARG A 122 18.05 -4.33 0.03
CA ARG A 122 19.42 -4.34 -0.53
C ARG A 122 19.86 -2.98 -1.09
N GLN A 123 18.91 -2.11 -1.41
CA GLN A 123 19.16 -0.85 -2.10
C GLN A 123 19.23 0.35 -1.15
N GLU A 124 18.90 0.19 0.14
CA GLU A 124 18.81 1.28 1.14
C GLU A 124 20.14 2.03 1.38
N ALA A 125 21.29 1.44 1.04
CA ALA A 125 22.60 2.08 1.11
C ALA A 125 23.15 2.51 -0.27
N SER A 126 22.34 2.38 -1.33
CA SER A 126 22.72 2.77 -2.69
C SER A 126 22.27 4.19 -2.99
N ALA A 127 23.07 4.94 -3.75
CA ALA A 127 22.67 6.24 -4.29
C ALA A 127 21.38 6.17 -5.15
N PHE A 128 21.02 4.98 -5.64
CA PHE A 128 19.85 4.72 -6.49
C PHE A 128 18.71 4.03 -5.74
N ALA A 129 18.68 4.10 -4.40
CA ALA A 129 17.73 3.41 -3.54
C ALA A 129 16.26 3.65 -3.92
N TYR A 130 15.97 4.87 -4.38
CA TYR A 130 14.62 5.38 -4.57
C TYR A 130 14.24 5.56 -6.04
N GLU A 131 15.11 5.19 -6.98
CA GLU A 131 14.88 5.30 -8.43
C GLU A 131 13.57 4.61 -8.85
N ASN A 132 13.23 3.49 -8.19
CA ASN A 132 12.01 2.73 -8.46
C ASN A 132 10.71 3.44 -8.04
N LEU A 133 10.80 4.51 -7.23
CA LEU A 133 9.65 5.29 -6.76
C LEU A 133 9.26 6.39 -7.74
N LEU A 134 10.17 6.77 -8.65
CA LEU A 134 9.89 7.75 -9.68
C LEU A 134 8.75 7.26 -10.58
N ASN A 135 7.82 8.16 -10.89
CA ASN A 135 6.67 7.90 -11.74
C ASN A 135 5.84 6.70 -11.22
N ARG A 136 5.52 6.72 -9.93
CA ARG A 136 4.61 5.78 -9.26
C ARG A 136 3.49 6.50 -8.54
N LYS A 137 2.36 5.81 -8.38
CA LYS A 137 1.25 6.26 -7.53
C LYS A 137 1.54 6.00 -6.06
N VAL A 138 2.16 4.88 -5.71
CA VAL A 138 2.39 4.49 -4.30
C VAL A 138 3.76 3.83 -4.12
N ALA A 139 4.40 4.13 -2.99
CA ALA A 139 5.64 3.49 -2.55
C ALA A 139 5.32 2.34 -1.59
N LEU A 140 5.91 1.18 -1.84
CA LEU A 140 5.83 0.02 -0.95
C LEU A 140 7.19 -0.21 -0.28
N MET A 141 7.18 -0.35 1.03
CA MET A 141 8.37 -0.71 1.79
C MET A 141 8.09 -1.96 2.61
N GLU A 142 8.71 -3.06 2.20
CA GLU A 142 8.65 -4.31 2.94
C GLU A 142 9.84 -4.40 3.89
N GLU A 143 9.51 -4.22 5.16
CA GLU A 143 10.40 -4.28 6.29
C GLU A 143 11.64 -3.36 6.18
N PRO A 144 11.42 -2.04 6.03
CA PRO A 144 12.50 -1.09 5.86
C PRO A 144 13.41 -1.09 7.08
N LYS A 145 14.73 -1.01 6.86
CA LYS A 145 15.69 -0.82 7.95
C LYS A 145 16.14 0.63 8.00
N ILE A 146 15.51 1.39 8.89
CA ILE A 146 15.90 2.77 9.14
C ILE A 146 17.14 2.77 10.03
N CYS A 147 18.18 3.48 9.61
CA CYS A 147 19.42 3.66 10.35
C CYS A 147 19.94 5.09 10.17
N ALA A 148 21.00 5.45 10.89
CA ALA A 148 21.56 6.80 10.85
C ALA A 148 21.94 7.27 9.43
N ALA A 149 22.23 6.35 8.51
CA ALA A 149 22.63 6.68 7.14
C ALA A 149 21.46 7.04 6.20
N ASN A 150 20.25 6.52 6.43
CA ASN A 150 19.09 6.73 5.56
C ASN A 150 17.89 7.41 6.25
N GLN A 151 17.99 7.68 7.55
CA GLN A 151 16.89 8.24 8.33
C GLN A 151 16.39 9.59 7.81
N GLN A 152 17.26 10.42 7.21
CA GLN A 152 16.84 11.72 6.70
C GLN A 152 15.97 11.55 5.45
N ASP A 153 16.46 10.82 4.44
CA ASP A 153 15.71 10.52 3.22
C ASP A 153 14.39 9.81 3.54
N LEU A 154 14.41 8.84 4.47
CA LEU A 154 13.19 8.16 4.87
C LEU A 154 12.23 9.09 5.61
N LYS A 155 12.67 10.01 6.46
CA LYS A 155 11.78 11.03 7.03
C LYS A 155 11.14 11.90 5.95
N GLN A 156 11.88 12.24 4.90
CA GLN A 156 11.32 13.00 3.77
C GLN A 156 10.27 12.19 3.02
N ILE A 157 10.59 10.94 2.64
CA ILE A 157 9.65 10.04 1.94
C ILE A 157 8.39 9.79 2.79
N LEU A 158 8.57 9.43 4.06
CA LEU A 158 7.48 9.08 4.97
C LEU A 158 6.59 10.29 5.30
N GLY A 159 7.14 11.49 5.26
CA GLY A 159 6.40 12.76 5.42
C GLY A 159 5.87 13.33 4.10
N GLY A 160 6.22 12.74 2.96
CA GLY A 160 5.81 13.22 1.64
C GLY A 160 6.49 14.52 1.20
N GLU A 161 7.70 14.78 1.68
CA GLU A 161 8.54 15.90 1.26
C GLU A 161 9.26 15.55 -0.05
N PRO A 162 9.25 16.44 -1.07
CA PRO A 162 9.92 16.18 -2.33
C PRO A 162 11.45 16.30 -2.19
N PHE A 163 12.20 15.43 -2.86
CA PHE A 163 13.67 15.47 -2.89
C PHE A 163 14.24 14.86 -4.18
N GLU A 164 15.49 15.19 -4.50
CA GLU A 164 16.17 14.70 -5.70
C GLU A 164 16.60 13.24 -5.53
N VAL A 165 16.28 12.41 -6.53
CA VAL A 165 16.66 11.00 -6.60
C VAL A 165 17.64 10.81 -7.75
N HIS A 166 18.77 10.18 -7.47
CA HIS A 166 19.69 9.79 -8.52
C HIS A 166 19.14 8.62 -9.33
N THR A 167 19.23 8.75 -10.64
CA THR A 167 18.85 7.74 -11.64
C THR A 167 20.08 7.27 -12.41
N LYS A 168 20.14 5.99 -12.78
CA LYS A 168 21.31 5.48 -13.50
C LYS A 168 21.35 6.01 -14.92
N TYR A 169 22.52 6.53 -15.32
CA TYR A 169 22.77 7.01 -16.68
C TYR A 169 21.86 8.17 -17.13
N GLN A 170 21.21 8.85 -16.19
CA GLN A 170 20.30 9.96 -16.40
C GLN A 170 20.55 11.05 -15.36
N ASN A 171 20.06 12.26 -15.62
CA ASN A 171 20.13 13.34 -14.65
C ASN A 171 19.23 13.02 -13.44
N PRO A 172 19.59 13.45 -12.23
CA PRO A 172 18.71 13.33 -11.06
C PRO A 172 17.32 13.88 -11.37
N ASP A 173 16.30 13.21 -10.84
CA ASP A 173 14.90 13.58 -11.04
C ASP A 173 14.23 13.82 -9.68
N LEU A 174 13.19 14.64 -9.67
CA LEU A 174 12.50 15.01 -8.44
C LEU A 174 11.47 13.94 -8.07
N LEU A 175 11.64 13.31 -6.90
CA LEU A 175 10.59 12.47 -6.34
C LEU A 175 9.55 13.36 -5.67
N GLU A 176 8.42 13.55 -6.33
CA GLU A 176 7.26 14.23 -5.77
C GLU A 176 6.60 13.41 -4.66
N ARG A 177 5.73 14.07 -3.87
CA ARG A 177 4.92 13.43 -2.83
C ARG A 177 4.14 12.24 -3.40
N LEU A 178 4.27 11.08 -2.77
CA LEU A 178 3.46 9.89 -3.04
C LEU A 178 3.17 9.15 -1.73
N PRO A 179 1.99 8.50 -1.59
CA PRO A 179 1.68 7.69 -0.42
C PRO A 179 2.70 6.57 -0.23
N VAL A 180 2.96 6.24 1.04
CA VAL A 180 3.84 5.14 1.42
C VAL A 180 3.06 4.10 2.21
N VAL A 181 3.19 2.83 1.83
CA VAL A 181 2.66 1.69 2.60
C VAL A 181 3.84 0.85 3.07
N VAL A 182 3.95 0.70 4.39
CA VAL A 182 5.00 -0.05 5.05
C VAL A 182 4.41 -1.31 5.66
N THR A 183 5.10 -2.44 5.50
CA THR A 183 4.82 -3.66 6.28
C THR A 183 6.06 -4.00 7.10
N THR A 184 5.93 -4.24 8.40
CA THR A 184 7.09 -4.51 9.26
C THR A 184 6.75 -5.36 10.49
N ASN A 185 7.71 -6.18 10.92
CA ASN A 185 7.65 -6.93 12.18
C ASN A 185 8.27 -6.19 13.36
N GLU A 186 9.05 -5.13 13.09
CA GLU A 186 9.70 -4.30 14.12
C GLU A 186 9.18 -2.86 14.03
N PRO A 187 9.09 -2.11 15.15
CA PRO A 187 8.84 -0.68 15.10
C PRO A 187 9.88 0.03 14.23
N LEU A 188 9.45 1.02 13.42
CA LEU A 188 10.34 1.70 12.48
C LEU A 188 11.49 2.44 13.16
N GLY A 189 11.23 2.98 14.35
CA GLY A 189 12.20 3.71 15.16
C GLY A 189 13.17 2.83 15.96
N VAL A 190 13.08 1.49 15.91
CA VAL A 190 13.81 0.59 16.83
C VAL A 190 15.34 0.73 16.78
N ARG A 191 15.88 1.28 15.68
CA ARG A 191 17.33 1.50 15.47
C ARG A 191 17.73 2.97 15.52
N LEU A 192 16.83 3.84 15.94
CA LEU A 192 17.02 5.30 15.97
C LEU A 192 17.12 5.81 17.41
N SER A 193 17.53 7.06 17.56
CA SER A 193 17.36 7.76 18.84
C SER A 193 15.86 7.98 19.12
N ASP A 194 15.48 8.17 20.38
CA ASP A 194 14.06 8.39 20.74
C ASP A 194 13.45 9.60 20.00
N VAL A 195 14.25 10.65 19.78
CA VAL A 195 13.84 11.85 19.05
C VAL A 195 13.59 11.54 17.57
N ASP A 196 14.49 10.76 16.95
CA ASP A 196 14.38 10.38 15.55
C ASP A 196 13.28 9.35 15.30
N ALA A 197 13.07 8.44 16.25
CA ALA A 197 11.97 7.49 16.28
C ALA A 197 10.62 8.24 16.33
N ALA A 198 10.45 9.14 17.30
CA ALA A 198 9.24 9.94 17.43
C ALA A 198 8.97 10.81 16.19
N ALA A 199 10.01 11.40 15.60
CA ALA A 199 9.88 12.15 14.35
C ALA A 199 9.42 11.25 13.19
N THR A 200 9.94 10.04 13.09
CA THR A 200 9.57 9.07 12.04
C THR A 200 8.12 8.61 12.22
N GLU A 201 7.75 8.25 13.45
CA GLU A 201 6.41 7.76 13.79
C GLU A 201 5.34 8.85 13.63
N GLY A 202 5.67 10.12 13.90
CA GLY A 202 4.77 11.26 13.69
C GLY A 202 4.35 11.49 12.23
N ARG A 203 4.99 10.82 11.26
CA ARG A 203 4.64 10.84 9.83
C ARG A 203 3.79 9.64 9.39
N CYS A 204 3.49 8.75 10.33
CA CYS A 204 2.90 7.44 10.07
C CYS A 204 1.58 7.29 10.81
N LYS A 205 0.61 6.63 10.18
CA LYS A 205 -0.50 5.98 10.88
C LYS A 205 -0.24 4.48 10.96
N ILE A 206 -0.16 3.97 12.18
CA ILE A 206 0.24 2.58 12.46
C ILE A 206 -1.00 1.77 12.82
N TYR A 207 -1.19 0.64 12.13
CA TYR A 207 -2.14 -0.41 12.49
C TYR A 207 -1.37 -1.65 12.93
N THR A 208 -1.70 -2.15 14.12
CA THR A 208 -1.07 -3.35 14.69
C THR A 208 -1.89 -4.59 14.34
N LEU A 209 -1.24 -5.58 13.74
CA LEU A 209 -1.78 -6.89 13.40
C LEU A 209 -1.05 -7.94 14.21
N ASP A 210 -1.59 -8.27 15.39
CA ASP A 210 -1.02 -9.23 16.33
C ASP A 210 -1.55 -10.65 16.12
N LYS A 211 -2.74 -10.80 15.51
CA LYS A 211 -3.37 -12.11 15.31
C LYS A 211 -2.85 -12.77 14.06
N GLN A 212 -2.18 -13.90 14.24
CA GLN A 212 -1.68 -14.71 13.14
C GLN A 212 -2.81 -15.48 12.45
N ILE A 213 -2.69 -15.62 11.14
CA ILE A 213 -3.62 -16.36 10.30
C ILE A 213 -3.27 -17.84 10.38
N CYS A 214 -4.23 -18.71 10.65
CA CYS A 214 -4.01 -20.15 10.71
C CYS A 214 -3.39 -20.68 9.42
N ASN A 215 -2.44 -21.58 9.56
CA ASN A 215 -1.86 -22.34 8.46
C ASN A 215 -1.47 -23.74 8.93
N ALA A 216 -0.85 -24.54 8.06
CA ALA A 216 -0.47 -25.92 8.39
C ALA A 216 0.43 -26.06 9.64
N ASN A 217 1.11 -24.99 10.06
CA ASN A 217 2.07 -24.98 11.17
C ASN A 217 1.64 -24.05 12.33
N ILE A 218 0.55 -23.30 12.18
CA ILE A 218 0.13 -22.25 13.12
C ILE A 218 -1.37 -22.41 13.33
N ASP A 219 -1.77 -22.77 14.55
CA ASP A 219 -3.17 -22.87 14.98
C ASP A 219 -3.48 -21.68 15.89
N GLU A 220 -4.08 -20.65 15.30
CA GLU A 220 -4.25 -19.32 15.90
C GLU A 220 -5.69 -18.83 15.77
N THR A 221 -5.95 -17.58 16.16
CA THR A 221 -7.34 -17.08 16.29
C THR A 221 -8.01 -16.69 14.98
N VAL A 222 -7.24 -16.35 13.93
CA VAL A 222 -7.79 -15.93 12.63
C VAL A 222 -7.71 -17.10 11.65
N PRO A 223 -8.84 -17.65 11.16
CA PRO A 223 -8.78 -18.77 10.22
C PRO A 223 -8.09 -18.38 8.90
N ALA A 224 -7.61 -19.37 8.15
CA ALA A 224 -7.13 -19.13 6.79
C ALA A 224 -8.24 -18.50 5.93
N PRO A 225 -7.91 -17.60 4.97
CA PRO A 225 -8.92 -17.03 4.10
C PRO A 225 -9.61 -18.14 3.30
N PRO A 226 -10.95 -18.12 3.18
CA PRO A 226 -11.71 -19.18 2.53
C PRO A 226 -11.39 -19.30 1.03
N TYR A 227 -10.93 -18.20 0.44
CA TYR A 227 -10.53 -18.10 -0.96
C TYR A 227 -9.26 -17.28 -1.12
N LYS A 228 -8.66 -17.36 -2.31
CA LYS A 228 -7.58 -16.46 -2.69
C LYS A 228 -8.15 -15.04 -2.86
N LEU A 229 -7.76 -14.14 -1.97
CA LEU A 229 -8.20 -12.74 -2.03
C LEU A 229 -7.47 -11.94 -3.12
N CYS A 230 -8.13 -10.94 -3.67
CA CYS A 230 -7.57 -9.97 -4.60
C CYS A 230 -8.13 -8.54 -4.35
N ALA A 231 -7.65 -7.55 -5.11
CA ALA A 231 -8.04 -6.15 -4.91
C ALA A 231 -9.56 -5.91 -4.96
N CYS A 232 -10.31 -6.76 -5.67
CA CYS A 232 -11.76 -6.72 -5.69
C CYS A 232 -12.38 -6.89 -4.30
N ASP A 233 -11.88 -7.82 -3.49
CA ASP A 233 -12.44 -8.07 -2.15
C ASP A 233 -12.29 -6.82 -1.26
N MET A 234 -11.13 -6.17 -1.32
CA MET A 234 -10.89 -4.92 -0.61
C MET A 234 -11.74 -3.77 -1.17
N ALA A 235 -11.89 -3.66 -2.49
CA ALA A 235 -12.78 -2.67 -3.10
C ALA A 235 -14.23 -2.85 -2.62
N HIS A 236 -14.73 -4.08 -2.57
CA HIS A 236 -16.09 -4.37 -2.09
C HIS A 236 -16.28 -4.13 -0.59
N LEU A 237 -15.21 -4.24 0.22
CA LEU A 237 -15.23 -3.87 1.63
C LEU A 237 -15.28 -2.34 1.81
N LEU A 238 -14.46 -1.60 1.06
CA LEU A 238 -14.23 -0.18 1.30
C LEU A 238 -15.23 0.75 0.60
N LEU A 239 -15.65 0.43 -0.63
CA LEU A 239 -16.53 1.31 -1.41
C LEU A 239 -17.85 1.65 -0.73
N PRO A 240 -18.58 0.70 -0.10
CA PRO A 240 -19.80 1.04 0.63
C PRO A 240 -19.56 2.04 1.76
N ILE A 241 -18.39 1.97 2.41
CA ILE A 241 -18.01 2.91 3.46
C ILE A 241 -17.77 4.31 2.87
N TYR A 242 -17.03 4.39 1.76
CA TYR A 242 -16.79 5.68 1.08
C TYR A 242 -18.07 6.33 0.56
N GLU A 243 -19.01 5.53 0.03
CA GLU A 243 -20.31 6.01 -0.42
C GLU A 243 -21.16 6.57 0.73
N LEU A 244 -21.13 5.92 1.90
CA LEU A 244 -21.86 6.36 3.09
C LEU A 244 -21.29 7.64 3.71
N LEU A 245 -19.98 7.84 3.61
CA LEU A 245 -19.31 9.00 4.19
C LEU A 245 -19.43 10.28 3.35
N ALA A 246 -20.03 10.19 2.15
CA ALA A 246 -20.36 11.33 1.28
C ALA A 246 -19.25 12.39 1.20
N PHE A 247 -18.04 11.96 0.83
CA PHE A 247 -16.98 12.87 0.39
C PHE A 247 -17.28 13.41 -1.02
#